data_AF-A0A9E2ZY29-F1
#
_entry.id   AF-A0A9E2ZY29-F1
#
_cell.length_a   1.000
_cell.length_b   1.000
_cell.length_c   1.000
_cell.angle_alpha   90.00
_cell.angle_beta   90.00
_cell.angle_gamma   90.00
#
_symmetry.space_group_name_H-M   'P 1'
#
loop_
_entity.id
_entity.type
_entity.pdbx_description
1 polymer ?
#
loop_
_entity_poly.entity_id
_entity_poly.type
_entity_poly.pdbx_seq_one_letter_code
_entity_poly.pdbx_strand_id
1 'polypeptide(L)'
;MNRETHHRTLMRACLIAGDEVTLASRLHVPLPSLVDWLLGEVPVPVEVFLRAVDIVIAANKETMADSKALLEQIRKRHRPD
;
A
#
# COMPACT_ATOMS: atom_id res chain seq x y z
N MET A 1 -11.05 15.82 7.10
CA MET A 1 -10.50 14.67 6.36
C MET A 1 -11.39 13.46 6.62
N ASN A 2 -11.74 12.65 5.62
CA ASN A 2 -12.77 11.61 5.74
C ASN A 2 -12.20 10.36 6.44
N ARG A 3 -12.77 9.96 7.60
CA ARG A 3 -12.37 8.77 8.38
C ARG A 3 -12.33 7.50 7.53
N GLU A 4 -13.28 7.39 6.61
CA GLU A 4 -13.38 6.25 5.70
C GLU A 4 -12.18 6.16 4.74
N THR A 5 -11.68 7.31 4.27
CA THR A 5 -10.48 7.37 3.44
C THR A 5 -9.26 6.90 4.22
N HIS A 6 -9.09 7.34 5.47
CA HIS A 6 -7.94 6.94 6.29
C HIS A 6 -7.90 5.43 6.50
N HIS A 7 -9.04 4.87 6.88
CA HIS A 7 -9.19 3.44 7.12
C HIS A 7 -8.98 2.62 5.84
N ARG A 8 -9.58 3.02 4.71
CA ARG A 8 -9.40 2.35 3.41
C ARG A 8 -7.95 2.37 2.94
N THR A 9 -7.25 3.49 3.13
CA THR A 9 -5.82 3.58 2.79
C THR A 9 -4.99 2.66 3.66
N LEU A 10 -5.25 2.60 4.97
CA LEU A 10 -4.54 1.70 5.88
C LEU A 10 -4.79 0.22 5.54
N MET A 11 -6.04 -0.14 5.25
CA MET A 11 -6.41 -1.47 4.76
C MET A 11 -5.67 -1.82 3.46
N ARG A 12 -5.60 -0.88 2.51
CA ARG A 12 -4.87 -1.11 1.26
C ARG A 12 -3.37 -1.29 1.50
N ALA A 13 -2.77 -0.50 2.39
CA ALA A 13 -1.38 -0.66 2.77
C ALA A 13 -1.12 -2.03 3.43
N CYS A 14 -2.08 -2.56 4.20
CA CYS A 14 -1.99 -3.89 4.81
C CYS A 14 -1.96 -4.99 3.74
N LEU A 15 -2.85 -4.91 2.74
CA LEU A 15 -2.86 -5.85 1.61
C LEU A 15 -1.57 -5.81 0.80
N ILE A 16 -0.95 -4.62 0.64
CA ILE A 16 0.34 -4.46 -0.04
C ILE A 16 1.49 -5.04 0.80
N ALA A 17 1.44 -4.86 2.12
CA ALA A 17 2.43 -5.40 3.04
C ALA A 17 2.35 -6.94 3.14
N GLY A 18 1.16 -7.51 2.92
CA GLY A 18 0.88 -8.95 2.96
C GLY A 18 0.16 -9.37 4.24
N ASP A 19 0.50 -8.73 5.37
CA ASP A 19 -0.08 -8.99 6.69
C ASP A 19 0.10 -7.78 7.62
N GLU A 20 -0.62 -7.78 8.73
CA GLU A 20 -0.63 -6.71 9.73
C GLU A 20 0.69 -6.58 10.51
N VAL A 21 1.45 -7.66 10.70
CA VAL A 21 2.73 -7.65 11.43
C VAL A 21 3.80 -6.94 10.60
N THR A 22 3.85 -7.26 9.31
CA THR A 22 4.70 -6.61 8.32
C THR A 22 4.32 -5.14 8.17
N LEU A 23 3.03 -4.82 8.12
CA LEU A 23 2.59 -3.43 8.05
C LEU A 23 2.97 -2.65 9.32
N ALA A 24 2.77 -3.20 10.52
CA ALA A 24 3.13 -2.56 11.79
C ALA A 24 4.63 -2.23 11.83
N SER A 25 5.45 -3.16 11.37
CA SER A 25 6.90 -2.99 11.27
C SER A 25 7.27 -1.87 10.29
N ARG A 26 6.67 -1.85 9.09
CA ARG A 26 6.89 -0.79 8.09
C ARG A 26 6.44 0.59 8.59
N LEU A 27 5.30 0.64 9.27
CA LEU A 27 4.75 1.86 9.85
C LEU A 27 5.42 2.25 11.17
N HIS A 28 6.32 1.44 11.75
CA HIS A 28 6.95 1.69 13.05
C HIS A 28 5.90 2.01 14.14
N VAL A 29 4.86 1.19 14.23
CA VAL A 29 3.78 1.32 15.21
C VAL A 29 3.58 0.00 15.96
N PRO A 30 3.03 0.03 17.20
CA PRO A 30 2.64 -1.18 17.89
C PRO A 30 1.57 -1.94 17.11
N LEU A 31 1.74 -3.26 16.98
CA LEU A 31 0.77 -4.13 16.32
C LEU A 31 -0.66 -4.01 16.91
N PRO A 32 -0.87 -3.99 18.24
CA PRO A 32 -2.22 -3.84 18.80
C PRO A 32 -2.91 -2.55 18.33
N SER A 33 -2.20 -1.43 18.35
CA SER A 33 -2.73 -0.14 17.88
C SER A 33 -3.09 -0.19 16.39
N LEU A 34 -2.27 -0.86 15.58
CA LEU A 34 -2.58 -1.05 14.17
C LEU A 34 -3.86 -1.88 13.98
N VAL A 35 -4.04 -2.95 14.76
CA VAL A 35 -5.24 -3.79 14.71
C VAL A 35 -6.48 -2.96 15.06
N ASP A 36 -6.45 -2.16 16.11
CA ASP A 36 -7.58 -1.29 16.50
C ASP A 36 -7.98 -0.31 15.37
N TRP A 37 -6.99 0.23 14.66
CA TRP A 37 -7.20 1.10 13.50
C TRP A 37 -7.77 0.36 12.28
N LEU A 38 -7.28 -0.86 12.03
CA LEU A 38 -7.75 -1.74 10.95
C LEU A 38 -9.16 -2.29 11.21
N LEU A 39 -9.56 -2.45 12.47
CA LEU A 39 -10.93 -2.80 12.85
C LEU A 39 -11.85 -1.57 12.91
N GLY A 40 -11.27 -0.36 12.85
CA GLY A 40 -12.01 0.90 12.87
C GLY A 40 -12.52 1.28 14.25
N GLU A 41 -12.05 0.61 15.31
CA GLU A 41 -12.41 0.88 16.71
C GLU A 41 -11.90 2.27 17.15
N VAL A 42 -10.72 2.65 16.65
CA VAL A 42 -10.08 3.93 16.94
C VAL A 42 -9.74 4.65 15.63
N PRO A 43 -9.86 6.00 15.56
CA PRO A 43 -9.44 6.75 14.37
C PRO A 43 -7.94 6.61 14.10
N VAL A 44 -7.59 6.47 12.81
CA VAL A 44 -6.19 6.41 12.36
C VAL A 44 -5.52 7.78 12.54
N PRO A 45 -4.38 7.86 13.26
CA PRO A 45 -3.61 9.10 13.35
C PRO A 45 -3.16 9.60 11.98
N VAL A 46 -3.08 10.92 11.81
CA VAL A 46 -2.77 11.54 10.50
C VAL A 46 -1.39 11.12 10.01
N GLU A 47 -0.40 11.08 10.90
CA GLU A 47 0.97 10.68 10.59
C GLU A 47 1.09 9.19 10.19
N VAL A 48 0.20 8.34 10.72
CA VAL A 48 0.11 6.93 10.30
C VAL A 48 -0.53 6.83 8.92
N PHE A 49 -1.60 7.60 8.70
CA PHE A 49 -2.25 7.68 7.40
C PHE A 49 -1.27 8.13 6.30
N LEU A 50 -0.50 9.19 6.52
CA LEU A 50 0.47 9.68 5.53
C LEU A 50 1.53 8.62 5.19
N ARG A 51 2.05 7.91 6.18
CA ARG A 51 2.99 6.80 5.94
C ARG A 51 2.36 5.63 5.19
N ALA A 52 1.09 5.33 5.46
CA ALA A 52 0.34 4.34 4.68
C ALA A 52 0.11 4.79 3.23
N VAL A 53 -0.15 6.08 2.99
CA VAL A 53 -0.22 6.65 1.63
C VAL A 53 1.09 6.44 0.88
N ASP A 54 2.24 6.68 1.53
CA ASP A 54 3.55 6.48 0.90
C ASP A 54 3.77 5.03 0.45
N ILE A 55 3.38 4.05 1.28
CA ILE A 55 3.42 2.62 0.94
C ILE A 55 2.56 2.33 -0.31
N VAL A 56 1.34 2.87 -0.35
CA VAL A 56 0.42 2.66 -1.48
C VAL A 56 0.97 3.27 -2.77
N ILE A 57 1.52 4.48 -2.69
CA ILE A 57 2.12 5.15 -3.85
C ILE A 57 3.34 4.39 -4.37
N ALA A 58 4.20 3.90 -3.47
CA ALA A 58 5.39 3.13 -3.84
C ALA A 58 5.00 1.85 -4.61
N ALA A 59 4.06 1.07 -4.08
CA ALA A 59 3.61 -0.17 -4.73
C ALA A 59 2.95 0.08 -6.09
N ASN A 60 2.20 1.17 -6.24
CA ASN A 60 1.62 1.54 -7.53
C ASN A 60 2.70 1.91 -8.56
N LYS A 61 3.77 2.61 -8.15
CA LYS A 61 4.89 2.93 -9.04
C LYS A 61 5.61 1.67 -9.53
N GLU A 62 5.85 0.71 -8.65
CA GLU A 62 6.44 -0.59 -9.01
C GLU A 62 5.56 -1.34 -10.02
N THR A 63 4.26 -1.45 -9.73
CA THR A 63 3.29 -2.12 -10.62
C THR A 63 3.24 -1.47 -12.01
N MET A 64 3.29 -0.14 -12.09
CA MET A 64 3.32 0.59 -13.36
C MET A 64 4.62 0.35 -14.13
N ALA A 65 5.76 0.29 -13.44
CA ALA A 65 7.06 -0.02 -14.04
C ALA A 65 7.07 -1.45 -14.62
N ASP A 66 6.56 -2.43 -13.88
CA ASP A 66 6.45 -3.83 -14.33
C ASP A 66 5.53 -3.96 -15.54
N SER A 67 4.38 -3.30 -15.51
CA SER A 67 3.44 -3.28 -16.63
C SER A 67 4.08 -2.69 -17.89
N LYS A 68 4.83 -1.59 -17.74
CA LYS A 68 5.56 -0.97 -18.85
C LYS A 68 6.64 -1.91 -19.40
N ALA A 69 7.41 -2.56 -18.54
CA ALA A 69 8.45 -3.50 -18.94
C ALA A 69 7.87 -4.70 -19.71
N LEU A 70 6.75 -5.25 -19.25
CA LEU A 70 6.04 -6.34 -19.91
C LEU A 70 5.57 -5.93 -21.33
N LEU A 71 4.98 -4.74 -21.47
CA LEU A 71 4.53 -4.25 -22.77
C LEU A 71 5.69 -4.09 -23.77
N GLU A 72 6.85 -3.62 -23.31
CA GLU A 72 8.05 -3.53 -24.14
C GLU A 72 8.58 -4.92 -24.56
N GLN A 73 8.51 -5.92 -23.68
CA GLN A 73 8.85 -7.30 -24.05
C GLN A 73 7.88 -7.88 -25.10
N ILE A 74 6.57 -7.64 -24.94
CA ILE A 74 5.55 -8.09 -25.91
C ILE A 74 5.80 -7.44 -27.28
N ARG A 75 6.11 -6.14 -27.31
CA ARG A 75 6.45 -5.41 -28.55
C ARG A 75 7.65 -6.02 -29.26
N LYS A 76 8.75 -6.25 -28.55
CA LYS A 76 9.96 -6.87 -29.11
C LYS A 76 9.70 -8.27 -29.67
N ARG A 77 8.86 -9.07 -29.00
CA ARG A 77 8.54 -10.44 -29.44
C ARG A 77 7.74 -10.49 -30.74
N HIS A 78 6.82 -9.55 -30.95
CA HIS A 78 5.88 -9.59 -32.08
C HIS A 78 6.28 -8.68 -33.25
N ARG A 79 7.35 -7.90 -33.10
CA ARG A 79 7.96 -7.14 -34.19
C ARG A 79 9.48 -7.32 -34.14
N PRO A 80 9.99 -8.54 -34.42
CA PRO A 80 11.41 -8.68 -34.72
C PRO A 80 11.67 -7.90 -36.02
N ASP A 81 12.73 -7.10 -36.03
CA ASP A 81 13.21 -6.40 -37.24
C ASP A 81 13.41 -7.36 -38.42
#